data_AF-A0A2M9BAM1-F1
#
_entry.id   AF-A0A2M9BAM1-F1
#
_cell.length_a   1.000
_cell.length_b   1.000
_cell.length_c   1.000
_cell.angle_alpha   90.00
_cell.angle_beta   90.00
_cell.angle_gamma   90.00
#
_symmetry.space_group_name_H-M   'P 1'
#
loop_
_entity.id
_entity.type
_entity.pdbx_description
1 polymer ?
#
loop_
_entity_poly.entity_id
_entity_poly.type
_entity_poly.pdbx_seq_one_letter_code
_entity_poly.pdbx_strand_id
1 'polypeptide(L)'
;MRIFGHVGTYRPGDTFASRLVLSAAGVHRPLRAGVSGTPAEGVDSIVLAGQYEDDVFGEDQILYAGHGGRDPKTGHQTADQELTARNRAFHTSLATRRPVRVLQKVPAGDETLVYRYEGLYQVTAAQYVRGRSGYYIWLFTLRPALAEA
;
A
#
# COMPACT_ATOMS: atom_id res chain seq x y z
N MET A 1 16.26 -7.44 -8.45
CA MET A 1 16.00 -7.75 -7.03
C MET A 1 15.05 -6.72 -6.42
N ARG A 2 14.16 -7.13 -5.52
CA ARG A 2 13.23 -6.25 -4.78
C ARG A 2 13.95 -5.70 -3.55
N ILE A 3 13.74 -4.42 -3.21
CA ILE A 3 14.40 -3.78 -2.06
C ILE A 3 13.35 -3.58 -0.98
N PHE A 4 13.61 -4.05 0.23
CA PHE A 4 12.82 -3.75 1.42
C PHE A 4 13.53 -2.67 2.23
N GLY A 5 12.76 -1.73 2.77
CA GLY A 5 13.30 -0.57 3.47
C GLY A 5 13.50 0.64 2.53
N HIS A 6 14.36 1.57 2.97
CA HIS A 6 14.69 2.77 2.20
C HIS A 6 15.40 2.42 0.88
N VAL A 7 15.20 3.27 -0.13
CA VAL A 7 15.85 3.15 -1.45
C VAL A 7 16.76 4.35 -1.64
N GLY A 8 18.05 4.12 -1.87
CA GLY A 8 19.05 5.18 -2.04
C GLY A 8 19.05 6.18 -0.88
N THR A 9 19.07 7.47 -1.23
CA THR A 9 19.05 8.58 -0.27
C THR A 9 17.64 9.01 0.14
N TYR A 10 16.58 8.39 -0.39
CA TYR A 10 15.21 8.85 -0.15
C TYR A 10 14.73 8.59 1.28
N ARG A 11 14.10 9.58 1.90
CA ARG A 11 13.64 9.60 3.30
C ARG A 11 12.21 10.12 3.43
N PRO A 12 11.52 9.84 4.55
CA PRO A 12 10.16 10.33 4.77
C PRO A 12 10.10 11.85 4.57
N GLY A 13 9.08 12.33 3.86
CA GLY A 13 8.93 13.72 3.44
C GLY A 13 9.32 13.99 1.97
N ASP A 14 10.18 13.16 1.36
CA ASP A 14 10.55 13.33 -0.04
C ASP A 14 9.34 13.22 -0.97
N THR A 15 9.29 14.06 -2.00
CA THR A 15 8.19 14.12 -2.95
C THR A 15 8.60 13.71 -4.37
N PHE A 16 7.64 13.14 -5.09
CA PHE A 16 7.81 12.65 -6.45
C PHE A 16 6.65 13.13 -7.31
N ALA A 17 6.96 13.77 -8.44
CA ALA A 17 5.96 14.38 -9.31
C ALA A 17 4.99 13.37 -9.96
N SER A 18 5.39 12.11 -10.15
CA SER A 18 4.53 11.13 -10.80
C SER A 18 4.88 9.68 -10.48
N ARG A 19 3.98 8.76 -10.87
CA ARG A 19 4.23 7.30 -10.82
C ARG A 19 5.41 6.87 -11.69
N LEU A 20 5.69 7.60 -12.77
CA LEU A 20 6.86 7.34 -13.62
C LEU A 20 8.15 7.67 -12.88
N VAL A 21 8.18 8.82 -12.17
CA VAL A 21 9.34 9.22 -11.36
C VAL A 21 9.55 8.24 -10.19
N LEU A 22 8.47 7.82 -9.50
CA LEU A 22 8.55 6.78 -8.46
C LEU A 22 9.12 5.45 -8.98
N SER A 23 8.73 5.08 -10.20
CA SER A 23 9.18 3.84 -10.82
C SER A 23 10.66 3.90 -11.20
N ALA A 24 11.08 5.00 -11.84
CA ALA A 24 12.47 5.26 -12.20
C ALA A 24 13.39 5.34 -10.97
N ALA A 25 12.92 5.96 -9.88
CA ALA A 25 13.62 6.03 -8.60
C ALA A 25 13.66 4.69 -7.85
N GLY A 26 12.88 3.69 -8.26
CA GLY A 26 12.79 2.39 -7.60
C GLY A 26 12.00 2.39 -6.29
N VAL A 27 11.45 3.53 -5.86
CA VAL A 27 10.69 3.68 -4.60
C VAL A 27 9.35 2.96 -4.67
N HIS A 28 8.63 3.09 -5.80
CA HIS A 28 7.43 2.29 -6.10
C HIS A 28 7.41 1.96 -7.60
N ARG A 29 7.79 0.73 -7.93
CA ARG A 29 8.01 0.31 -9.33
C ARG A 29 6.75 0.27 -10.20
N PRO A 30 5.57 -0.18 -9.73
CA PRO A 30 4.38 -0.24 -10.57
C PRO A 30 3.90 1.15 -11.02
N LEU A 31 3.54 1.28 -12.30
CA LEU A 31 3.02 2.55 -12.85
C LEU A 31 1.53 2.79 -12.53
N ARG A 32 0.76 1.73 -12.29
CA ARG A 32 -0.69 1.81 -12.00
C ARG A 32 -1.07 1.18 -10.66
N ALA A 33 -0.68 -0.07 -10.43
CA ALA A 33 -1.07 -0.82 -9.24
C ALA A 33 -0.66 -0.12 -7.93
N GLY A 34 -1.58 -0.03 -6.97
CA GLY A 34 -1.31 0.57 -5.66
C GLY A 34 -0.30 -0.22 -4.81
N VAL A 35 -0.04 -1.49 -5.15
CA VAL A 35 0.82 -2.40 -4.38
C VAL A 35 1.98 -2.88 -5.26
N SER A 36 3.20 -2.82 -4.73
CA SER A 36 4.38 -3.50 -5.25
C SER A 36 4.72 -4.67 -4.32
N GLY A 37 4.70 -5.89 -4.84
CA GLY A 37 5.03 -7.07 -4.05
C GLY A 37 4.82 -8.38 -4.81
N THR A 38 5.27 -9.48 -4.21
CA THR A 38 5.01 -10.85 -4.69
C THR A 38 4.60 -11.76 -3.54
N PRO A 39 3.87 -12.85 -3.81
CA PRO A 39 3.61 -13.88 -2.80
C PRO A 39 4.88 -14.45 -2.18
N ALA A 40 5.98 -14.53 -2.95
CA ALA A 40 7.23 -15.14 -2.48
C ALA A 40 8.04 -14.22 -1.55
N GLU A 41 8.10 -12.92 -1.85
CA GLU A 41 8.97 -11.99 -1.11
C GLU A 41 8.22 -11.08 -0.13
N GLY A 42 6.92 -10.87 -0.36
CA GLY A 42 6.09 -9.89 0.33
C GLY A 42 5.89 -8.59 -0.45
N VAL A 43 5.21 -7.65 0.19
CA VAL A 43 4.99 -6.27 -0.27
C VAL A 43 6.17 -5.39 0.10
N ASP A 44 6.72 -4.68 -0.88
CA ASP A 44 7.86 -3.77 -0.71
C ASP A 44 7.45 -2.28 -0.69
N SER A 45 6.36 -1.92 -1.37
CA SER A 45 5.79 -0.58 -1.30
C SER A 45 4.30 -0.53 -1.63
N ILE A 46 3.60 0.45 -1.05
CA ILE A 46 2.19 0.75 -1.33
C ILE A 46 1.96 2.24 -1.58
N VAL A 47 0.91 2.55 -2.33
CA VAL A 47 0.39 3.91 -2.54
C VAL A 47 -0.99 4.01 -1.89
N LEU A 48 -1.14 4.99 -1.00
CA LEU A 48 -2.42 5.40 -0.42
C LEU A 48 -3.11 6.32 -1.44
N ALA A 49 -4.17 5.79 -2.05
CA ALA A 49 -4.91 6.48 -3.11
C ALA A 49 -6.40 6.64 -2.78
N GLY A 50 -6.85 6.17 -1.61
CA GLY A 50 -8.26 6.25 -1.17
C GLY A 50 -9.23 5.64 -2.16
N GLN A 51 -8.78 4.61 -2.90
CA GLN A 51 -9.58 4.01 -3.97
C GLN A 51 -10.55 2.97 -3.43
N TYR A 52 -10.39 2.51 -2.20
CA TYR A 52 -11.30 1.55 -1.57
C TYR A 52 -12.06 2.26 -0.47
N GLU A 53 -13.36 2.04 -0.42
CA GLU A 53 -14.26 2.59 0.59
C GLU A 53 -13.91 2.16 2.02
N ASP A 54 -13.23 1.01 2.18
CA ASP A 54 -12.81 0.45 3.47
C ASP A 54 -11.41 0.90 3.90
N ASP A 55 -10.69 1.65 3.07
CA ASP A 55 -9.38 2.20 3.43
C ASP A 55 -9.53 3.22 4.57
N VAL A 56 -8.64 3.16 5.57
CA VAL A 56 -8.50 4.16 6.63
C VAL A 56 -7.03 4.53 6.78
N PHE A 57 -6.71 5.82 6.62
CA PHE A 57 -5.36 6.33 6.72
C PHE A 57 -5.23 7.19 7.98
N GLY A 58 -4.60 6.63 9.01
CA GLY A 58 -4.23 7.35 10.23
C GLY A 58 -2.72 7.39 10.42
N GLU A 59 -2.27 8.24 11.34
CA GLU A 59 -0.85 8.39 11.68
C GLU A 59 -0.31 7.12 12.37
N ASP A 60 -1.05 6.58 13.34
CA ASP A 60 -0.65 5.40 14.12
C ASP A 60 -0.83 4.07 13.37
N GLN A 61 -1.83 4.02 12.48
CA GLN A 61 -2.12 2.83 11.70
C GLN A 61 -2.85 3.15 10.40
N ILE A 62 -2.60 2.29 9.42
CA ILE A 62 -3.32 2.23 8.16
C ILE A 62 -4.12 0.94 8.13
N LEU A 63 -5.41 1.04 7.78
CA LEU A 63 -6.21 -0.10 7.36
C LEU A 63 -6.26 -0.07 5.83
N TYR A 64 -5.65 -1.07 5.21
CA TYR A 64 -5.50 -1.17 3.77
C TYR A 64 -6.37 -2.30 3.23
N ALA A 65 -7.33 -1.98 2.38
CA ALA A 65 -8.18 -2.97 1.74
C ALA A 65 -7.40 -3.76 0.69
N GLY A 66 -7.60 -5.08 0.70
CA GLY A 66 -7.10 -5.99 -0.32
C GLY A 66 -7.67 -5.68 -1.69
N HIS A 67 -7.11 -6.31 -2.72
CA HIS A 67 -7.57 -6.14 -4.10
C HIS A 67 -8.44 -7.31 -4.55
N GLY A 68 -9.53 -7.01 -5.25
CA GLY A 68 -10.38 -8.01 -5.91
C GLY A 68 -11.86 -7.72 -5.67
N GLY A 69 -12.74 -8.44 -6.37
CA GLY A 69 -14.19 -8.35 -6.20
C GLY A 69 -14.79 -6.97 -6.52
N ARG A 70 -14.15 -6.19 -7.40
CA ARG A 70 -14.60 -4.83 -7.79
C ARG A 70 -15.02 -4.78 -9.25
N ASP A 71 -16.03 -3.99 -9.53
CA ASP A 71 -16.40 -3.62 -10.89
C ASP A 71 -15.27 -2.79 -11.53
N PRO A 72 -14.76 -3.15 -12.71
CA PRO A 72 -13.63 -2.47 -13.34
C PRO A 72 -13.95 -1.07 -13.87
N LYS A 73 -15.23 -0.73 -14.06
CA LYS A 73 -15.70 0.59 -14.54
C LYS A 73 -15.95 1.54 -13.38
N THR A 74 -16.66 1.10 -12.35
CA THR A 74 -17.04 1.96 -11.21
C THR A 74 -16.04 1.89 -10.07
N GLY A 75 -15.29 0.79 -9.97
CA GLY A 75 -14.47 0.50 -8.81
C GLY A 75 -15.29 0.14 -7.57
N HIS A 76 -16.61 -0.03 -7.61
CA HIS A 76 -17.34 -0.45 -6.41
C HIS A 76 -17.12 -1.93 -6.12
N GLN A 77 -17.16 -2.32 -4.85
CA GLN A 77 -17.12 -3.72 -4.45
C GLN A 77 -18.44 -4.41 -4.88
N THR A 78 -18.35 -5.51 -5.62
CA THR A 78 -19.49 -6.25 -6.18
C THR A 78 -19.42 -7.76 -5.92
N ALA A 79 -18.35 -8.24 -5.30
CA ALA A 79 -18.18 -9.63 -4.90
C ALA A 79 -17.19 -9.74 -3.74
N ASP A 80 -17.16 -10.90 -3.09
CA ASP A 80 -16.18 -11.23 -2.06
C ASP A 80 -14.75 -11.25 -2.64
N GLN A 81 -13.77 -10.84 -1.85
CA GLN A 81 -12.36 -10.88 -2.25
C GLN A 81 -11.76 -12.27 -2.08
N GLU A 82 -11.08 -12.72 -3.10
CA GLU A 82 -10.29 -13.95 -3.05
C GLU A 82 -8.87 -13.70 -2.53
N LEU A 83 -8.22 -14.76 -2.05
CA LEU A 83 -6.81 -14.75 -1.65
C LEU A 83 -5.87 -14.81 -2.88
N THR A 84 -5.97 -13.79 -3.73
CA THR A 84 -5.16 -13.64 -4.95
C THR A 84 -3.67 -13.46 -4.64
N ALA A 85 -2.82 -13.51 -5.66
CA ALA A 85 -1.37 -13.30 -5.49
C ALA A 85 -1.03 -11.95 -4.80
N ARG A 86 -1.79 -10.89 -5.09
CA ARG A 86 -1.56 -9.58 -4.46
C ARG A 86 -1.91 -9.60 -2.97
N ASN A 87 -3.02 -10.23 -2.60
CA ASN A 87 -3.42 -10.35 -1.20
C ASN A 87 -2.46 -11.29 -0.45
N ARG A 88 -2.02 -12.39 -1.07
CA ARG A 88 -0.99 -13.29 -0.51
C ARG A 88 0.33 -12.59 -0.20
N ALA A 89 0.73 -11.60 -0.99
CA ALA A 89 1.95 -10.83 -0.70
C ALA A 89 1.88 -10.12 0.67
N PHE A 90 0.70 -9.64 1.08
CA PHE A 90 0.54 -9.04 2.41
C PHE A 90 0.63 -10.08 3.53
N HIS A 91 0.12 -11.30 3.33
CA HIS A 91 0.32 -12.39 4.29
C HIS A 91 1.80 -12.74 4.45
N THR A 92 2.56 -12.75 3.35
CA THR A 92 4.02 -12.91 3.42
C THR A 92 4.69 -11.76 4.16
N SER A 93 4.25 -10.52 3.96
CA SER A 93 4.74 -9.37 4.75
C SER A 93 4.37 -9.47 6.22
N LEU A 94 3.20 -9.99 6.56
CA LEU A 94 2.78 -10.23 7.95
C LEU A 94 3.72 -11.24 8.62
N ALA A 95 4.04 -12.35 7.93
CA ALA A 95 4.92 -13.39 8.45
C ALA A 95 6.38 -12.94 8.55
N THR A 96 6.88 -12.19 7.56
CA THR A 96 8.30 -11.79 7.48
C THR A 96 8.61 -10.50 8.21
N ARG A 97 7.59 -9.68 8.51
CA ARG A 97 7.71 -8.37 9.16
C ARG A 97 8.66 -7.40 8.44
N ARG A 98 8.93 -7.65 7.15
CA ARG A 98 9.78 -6.79 6.34
C ARG A 98 9.14 -5.40 6.17
N PRO A 99 9.95 -4.33 6.14
CA PRO A 99 9.45 -2.98 6.00
C PRO A 99 8.82 -2.72 4.62
N VAL A 100 7.68 -2.06 4.63
CA VAL A 100 6.88 -1.63 3.48
C VAL A 100 6.98 -0.11 3.36
N ARG A 101 7.43 0.39 2.21
CA ARG A 101 7.40 1.84 1.94
C ARG A 101 5.97 2.30 1.69
N VAL A 102 5.54 3.37 2.35
CA VAL A 102 4.20 3.95 2.14
C VAL A 102 4.33 5.29 1.41
N LEU A 103 3.59 5.44 0.32
CA LEU A 103 3.51 6.66 -0.47
C LEU A 103 2.09 7.22 -0.37
N GLN A 104 1.94 8.51 -0.13
CA GLN A 104 0.63 9.17 -0.13
C GLN A 104 0.55 10.19 -1.25
N LYS A 105 -0.60 10.25 -1.94
CA LYS A 105 -0.86 11.33 -2.90
C LYS A 105 -1.35 12.57 -2.14
N VAL A 106 -0.63 13.67 -2.23
CA VAL A 106 -0.88 14.91 -1.45
C VAL A 106 -0.75 16.16 -2.33
N PRO A 107 -1.40 17.29 -1.99
CA PRO A 107 -1.19 18.58 -2.65
C PRO A 107 0.24 19.07 -2.48
N ALA A 108 0.81 19.70 -3.51
CA ALA A 108 2.16 20.27 -3.51
C ALA A 108 2.22 21.70 -2.94
N GLY A 109 1.09 22.23 -2.45
CA GLY A 109 0.92 23.63 -2.04
C GLY A 109 -0.04 24.41 -2.95
N ASP A 110 -0.42 23.82 -4.09
CA ASP A 110 -1.43 24.26 -5.04
C ASP A 110 -2.38 23.08 -5.38
N GLU A 111 -3.13 23.18 -6.48
CA GLU A 111 -3.98 22.08 -6.97
C GLU A 111 -3.18 20.90 -7.56
N THR A 112 -1.85 21.03 -7.71
CA THR A 112 -1.00 19.97 -8.23
C THR A 112 -0.81 18.88 -7.16
N LEU A 113 -1.00 17.63 -7.56
CA LEU A 113 -0.82 16.48 -6.66
C LEU A 113 0.54 15.79 -6.90
N VAL A 114 1.28 15.57 -5.82
CA VAL A 114 2.55 14.82 -5.79
C VAL A 114 2.42 13.56 -4.93
N TYR A 115 3.38 12.65 -5.05
CA TYR A 115 3.50 11.49 -4.16
C TYR A 115 4.56 11.79 -3.11
N ARG A 116 4.17 11.84 -1.83
CA ARG A 116 5.09 11.99 -0.72
C ARG A 116 5.41 10.62 -0.13
N TYR A 117 6.67 10.39 0.21
CA TYR A 117 7.09 9.21 0.94
C TYR A 117 6.80 9.39 2.43
N GLU A 118 5.92 8.55 3.00
CA GLU A 118 5.51 8.61 4.41
C GLU A 118 6.42 7.78 5.33
N GLY A 119 7.34 7.02 4.75
CA GLY A 119 8.28 6.18 5.50
C GLY A 119 7.96 4.70 5.50
N LEU A 120 8.55 3.99 6.46
CA LEU A 120 8.50 2.54 6.55
C LEU A 120 7.43 2.10 7.53
N TYR A 121 6.61 1.15 7.09
CA TYR A 121 5.56 0.51 7.87
C TYR A 121 5.80 -1.00 7.89
N GLN A 122 5.11 -1.71 8.76
CA GLN A 122 5.06 -3.17 8.74
C GLN A 122 3.61 -3.64 8.78
N VAL A 123 3.31 -4.73 8.06
CA VAL A 123 2.01 -5.40 8.16
C VAL A 123 1.95 -6.10 9.52
N THR A 124 1.00 -5.72 10.36
CA THR A 124 0.83 -6.24 11.73
C THR A 124 -0.39 -7.14 11.90
N ALA A 125 -1.36 -7.06 11.00
CA ALA A 125 -2.52 -7.95 11.00
C ALA A 125 -3.10 -8.12 9.59
N ALA A 126 -3.81 -9.24 9.40
CA ALA A 126 -4.62 -9.52 8.23
C ALA A 126 -5.94 -10.15 8.70
N GLN A 127 -7.07 -9.62 8.26
CA GLN A 127 -8.40 -10.10 8.63
C GLN A 127 -9.25 -10.28 7.37
N TYR A 128 -10.12 -11.29 7.35
CA TYR A 128 -11.13 -11.46 6.32
C TYR A 128 -12.48 -11.08 6.92
N VAL A 129 -12.97 -9.89 6.58
CA VAL A 129 -14.09 -9.23 7.27
C VAL A 129 -15.13 -8.76 6.28
N ARG A 130 -16.35 -8.54 6.74
CA ARG A 130 -17.41 -7.95 5.92
C ARG A 130 -17.17 -6.44 5.80
N GLY A 131 -16.88 -5.97 4.59
CA GLY A 131 -16.65 -4.56 4.26
C GLY A 131 -17.95 -3.75 4.19
N ARG A 132 -17.82 -2.45 3.91
CA ARG A 132 -18.93 -1.47 3.92
C ARG A 132 -20.01 -1.79 2.89
N SER A 133 -19.66 -2.25 1.69
CA SER A 133 -20.63 -2.74 0.69
C SER A 133 -21.26 -4.10 1.01
N GLY A 134 -20.92 -4.71 2.14
CA GLY A 134 -21.51 -5.97 2.57
C GLY A 134 -20.89 -7.23 1.94
N TYR A 135 -19.80 -7.09 1.18
CA TYR A 135 -18.98 -8.21 0.69
C TYR A 135 -17.80 -8.45 1.62
N TYR A 136 -17.28 -9.67 1.64
CA TYR A 136 -16.06 -9.97 2.37
C TYR A 136 -14.84 -9.41 1.66
N ILE A 137 -13.94 -8.79 2.44
CA ILE A 137 -12.68 -8.22 1.97
C ILE A 137 -11.53 -8.70 2.85
N TRP A 138 -10.32 -8.69 2.29
CA TRP A 138 -9.11 -8.74 3.11
C TRP A 138 -8.80 -7.34 3.61
N LEU A 139 -8.62 -7.19 4.92
CA LEU A 139 -8.20 -5.94 5.54
C LEU A 139 -6.86 -6.14 6.21
N PHE A 140 -5.87 -5.35 5.80
CA PHE A 140 -4.51 -5.42 6.31
C PHE A 140 -4.22 -4.21 7.20
N THR A 141 -3.76 -4.44 8.42
CA THR A 141 -3.29 -3.37 9.31
C THR A 141 -1.80 -3.18 9.10
N LEU A 142 -1.40 -1.94 8.81
CA LEU A 142 -0.01 -1.52 8.79
C LEU A 142 0.23 -0.50 9.90
N ARG A 143 1.37 -0.60 10.57
CA ARG A 143 1.82 0.39 11.56
C ARG A 143 3.22 0.90 11.21
N PRO A 144 3.58 2.14 11.60
CA PRO A 144 4.94 2.64 11.44
C PRO A 144 5.93 1.61 11.98
N ALA A 145 6.98 1.32 11.21
CA ALA A 145 8.08 0.51 11.70
C ALA A 145 8.72 1.27 12.87
N LEU A 146 8.95 0.60 13.98
CA LEU A 146 9.73 1.19 15.07
C LEU A 146 11.09 1.61 14.51
N ALA A 147 11.53 2.82 14.82
CA ALA A 147 12.89 3.24 14.51
C ALA A 147 13.84 2.19 15.13
N GLU A 148 14.77 1.66 14.34
CA GLU A 148 15.87 0.88 14.90
C GLU A 148 16.64 1.82 15.84
N ALA A 149 16.69 1.45 17.13
CA ALA A 149 17.40 2.19 18.16
C ALA A 149 18.92 2.09 17.97
#